data_AF-A0AAV7JF95-F1
#
_entry.id   AF-A0AAV7JF95-F1
#
_cell.length_a   1.000
_cell.length_b   1.000
_cell.length_c   1.000
_cell.angle_alpha   90.00
_cell.angle_beta   90.00
_cell.angle_gamma   90.00
#
_symmetry.space_group_name_H-M   'P 1'
#
loop_
_entity.id
_entity.type
_entity.pdbx_description
1 polymer ?
#
loop_
_entity_poly.entity_id
_entity_poly.type
_entity_poly.pdbx_seq_one_letter_code
_entity_poly.pdbx_strand_id
1 'polypeptide(L)'
;MHGNCILEDGPRPGRPSITHTVENVELVLDEVTKDPHVTYAQLEHETKLSSGSINVILHKELGLRKLCARWIPHSLSSDQKKCRVDFCKIMLKRFVNGTSRAVSEILTGDETWIYHYDLETKRHSKEWVEEGGLPPTKVRRIRSVESRCG
;
A
#
# COMPACT_ATOMS: atom_id res chain seq x y z
N MET A 1 45.36 -49.68 -3.85
CA MET A 1 44.68 -48.47 -4.36
C MET A 1 43.44 -48.27 -3.51
N HIS A 2 43.42 -47.27 -2.63
CA HIS A 2 42.21 -46.87 -1.92
C HIS A 2 41.93 -45.41 -2.31
N GLY A 3 40.96 -45.24 -3.21
CA GLY A 3 40.53 -43.92 -3.69
C GLY A 3 39.70 -43.24 -2.61
N ASN A 4 40.11 -42.04 -2.22
CA ASN A 4 39.31 -41.17 -1.37
C ASN A 4 38.19 -40.57 -2.24
N CYS A 5 36.97 -41.10 -2.07
CA CYS A 5 35.77 -40.62 -2.74
C CYS A 5 34.96 -39.72 -1.80
N ILE A 6 35.44 -38.50 -1.53
CA ILE A 6 34.61 -37.45 -0.93
C ILE A 6 34.90 -36.15 -1.69
N LEU A 7 34.15 -35.96 -2.77
CA LEU A 7 34.10 -34.72 -3.56
C LEU A 7 32.94 -33.87 -3.01
N GLU A 8 33.01 -33.51 -1.73
CA GLU A 8 32.14 -32.46 -1.19
C GLU A 8 32.72 -31.13 -1.61
N ASP A 9 31.99 -30.44 -2.48
CA ASP A 9 32.38 -29.12 -2.97
C ASP A 9 32.29 -28.14 -1.80
N GLY A 10 33.44 -27.59 -1.37
CA GLY A 10 33.48 -26.61 -0.29
C GLY A 10 32.62 -25.38 -0.63
N PRO A 11 32.20 -24.58 0.38
CA PRO A 11 31.41 -23.37 0.12
C PRO A 11 32.14 -22.49 -0.88
N ARG A 12 31.60 -22.43 -2.11
CA ARG A 12 32.20 -21.64 -3.19
C ARG A 12 32.15 -20.17 -2.75
N PRO A 13 33.28 -19.44 -2.75
CA PRO A 13 33.22 -17.99 -2.62
C PRO A 13 32.52 -17.48 -3.88
N GLY A 14 31.21 -17.23 -3.76
CA GLY A 14 30.43 -16.60 -4.82
C GLY A 14 31.04 -15.25 -5.18
N ARG A 15 30.68 -14.72 -6.34
CA ARG A 15 31.03 -13.35 -6.72
C ARG A 15 30.65 -12.41 -5.57
N PRO A 16 31.58 -11.62 -5.01
CA PRO A 16 31.24 -10.64 -3.99
C PRO A 16 30.13 -9.76 -4.54
N SER A 17 29.00 -9.65 -3.84
CA SER A 17 27.97 -8.71 -4.23
C SER A 17 28.46 -7.30 -3.86
N ILE A 18 29.27 -6.72 -4.74
CA ILE A 18 29.76 -5.33 -4.65
C ILE A 18 28.56 -4.36 -4.60
N THR A 19 27.35 -4.83 -4.94
CA THR A 19 26.11 -4.05 -4.96
C THR A 19 25.35 -4.02 -3.62
N HIS A 20 25.64 -4.91 -2.66
CA HIS A 20 24.99 -4.94 -1.33
C HIS A 20 25.93 -4.48 -0.21
N THR A 21 26.71 -3.41 -0.45
CA THR A 21 27.46 -2.80 0.64
C THR A 21 26.51 -2.05 1.59
N VAL A 22 26.92 -1.87 2.83
CA VAL A 22 26.11 -1.19 3.86
C VAL A 22 25.74 0.22 3.40
N GLU A 23 26.66 0.91 2.72
CA GLU A 23 26.46 2.27 2.21
C GLU A 23 25.35 2.32 1.15
N ASN A 24 25.27 1.32 0.27
CA ASN A 24 24.22 1.25 -0.76
C ASN A 24 22.84 0.97 -0.14
N VAL A 25 22.79 0.15 0.90
CA VAL A 25 21.56 -0.14 1.63
C VAL A 25 21.06 1.11 2.35
N GLU A 26 21.96 1.82 3.04
CA GLU A 26 21.64 3.09 3.71
C GLU A 26 21.17 4.16 2.71
N LEU A 27 21.82 4.28 1.56
CA LEU A 27 21.43 5.24 0.53
C LEU A 27 20.01 4.99 -0.01
N VAL A 28 19.68 3.71 -0.28
CA VAL A 28 18.31 3.35 -0.73
C VAL A 28 17.29 3.58 0.38
N LEU A 29 17.65 3.30 1.63
CA LEU A 29 16.78 3.53 2.77
C LEU A 29 16.50 5.03 2.98
N ASP A 30 17.51 5.89 2.87
CA ASP A 30 17.37 7.34 3.00
C ASP A 30 16.39 7.89 1.95
N GLU A 31 16.52 7.46 0.69
CA GLU A 31 15.64 7.93 -0.37
C GLU A 31 14.18 7.47 -0.21
N VAL A 32 13.97 6.21 0.22
CA VAL A 32 12.62 5.71 0.52
C VAL A 32 12.01 6.40 1.74
N THR A 33 12.83 6.73 2.74
CA THR A 33 12.39 7.45 3.94
C THR A 33 12.02 8.89 3.61
N LYS A 34 12.75 9.51 2.68
CA LYS A 34 12.49 10.86 2.17
C LYS A 34 11.23 10.94 1.32
N ASP A 35 11.02 10.01 0.39
CA ASP A 35 9.77 9.88 -0.37
C ASP A 35 9.31 8.41 -0.48
N PRO A 36 8.28 8.01 0.29
CA PRO A 36 7.72 6.66 0.19
C PRO A 36 7.16 6.31 -1.20
N HIS A 37 6.87 7.29 -2.07
CA HIS A 37 6.33 7.05 -3.41
C HIS A 37 7.39 6.73 -4.46
N VAL A 38 8.69 6.86 -4.11
CA VAL A 38 9.81 6.80 -5.05
C VAL A 38 9.76 5.57 -5.97
N THR A 39 9.89 5.81 -7.27
CA THR A 39 9.86 4.77 -8.30
C THR A 39 11.22 4.09 -8.45
N TYR A 40 11.23 2.89 -9.02
CA TYR A 40 12.50 2.20 -9.34
C TYR A 40 13.40 3.07 -10.24
N ALA A 41 12.84 3.79 -11.21
CA ALA A 41 13.62 4.65 -12.10
C ALA A 41 14.28 5.84 -11.36
N GLN A 42 13.61 6.42 -10.37
CA GLN A 42 14.19 7.46 -9.51
C GLN A 42 15.32 6.90 -8.65
N LEU A 43 15.08 5.75 -8.01
CA LEU A 43 16.10 5.06 -7.22
C LEU A 43 17.34 4.71 -8.05
N GLU A 44 17.17 4.17 -9.27
CA GLU A 44 18.28 3.90 -10.19
C GLU A 44 19.04 5.17 -10.55
N HIS A 45 18.33 6.26 -10.79
CA HIS A 45 18.93 7.54 -11.14
C HIS A 45 19.74 8.14 -9.97
N GLU A 46 19.24 8.05 -8.75
CA GLU A 46 19.85 8.65 -7.56
C GLU A 46 20.97 7.79 -6.98
N THR A 47 20.76 6.48 -6.89
CA THR A 47 21.73 5.54 -6.28
C THR A 47 22.76 5.02 -7.30
N LYS A 48 22.51 5.19 -8.61
CA LYS A 48 23.31 4.62 -9.71
C LYS A 48 23.44 3.08 -9.66
N LEU A 49 22.53 2.42 -8.94
CA LEU A 49 22.45 0.96 -8.86
C LEU A 49 21.55 0.40 -9.96
N SER A 50 21.74 -0.88 -10.27
CA SER A 50 20.85 -1.59 -11.20
C SER A 50 19.51 -1.94 -10.56
N SER A 51 18.45 -2.02 -11.37
CA SER A 51 17.10 -2.44 -10.93
C SER A 51 17.11 -3.72 -10.10
N GLY A 52 17.91 -4.71 -10.51
CA GLY A 52 18.03 -5.98 -9.80
C GLY A 52 18.66 -5.83 -8.41
N SER A 53 19.66 -4.97 -8.27
CA SER A 53 20.30 -4.69 -6.97
C SER A 53 19.33 -3.97 -6.04
N ILE A 54 18.62 -2.97 -6.55
CA ILE A 54 17.59 -2.22 -5.81
C ILE A 54 16.46 -3.15 -5.38
N ASN A 55 16.02 -4.07 -6.25
CA ASN A 55 15.00 -5.04 -5.91
C ASN A 55 15.44 -5.96 -4.75
N VAL A 56 16.68 -6.45 -4.76
CA VAL A 56 17.20 -7.25 -3.65
C VAL A 56 17.30 -6.42 -2.37
N ILE A 57 17.83 -5.20 -2.44
CA ILE A 57 17.94 -4.32 -1.26
C ILE A 57 16.57 -4.03 -0.67
N LEU A 58 15.60 -3.60 -1.48
CA LEU A 58 14.27 -3.25 -1.01
C LEU A 58 13.55 -4.45 -0.39
N HIS A 59 13.54 -5.61 -1.06
CA HIS A 59 12.72 -6.75 -0.61
C HIS A 59 13.43 -7.68 0.36
N LYS A 60 14.74 -7.88 0.24
CA LYS A 60 15.49 -8.85 1.09
C LYS A 60 16.22 -8.20 2.24
N GLU A 61 16.86 -7.06 2.02
CA GLU A 61 17.65 -6.39 3.07
C GLU A 61 16.76 -5.49 3.94
N LEU A 62 15.88 -4.70 3.31
CA LEU A 62 15.00 -3.75 4.01
C LEU A 62 13.60 -4.33 4.30
N GLY A 63 13.22 -5.45 3.69
CA GLY A 63 11.90 -6.05 3.88
C GLY A 63 10.75 -5.11 3.50
N LEU A 64 10.92 -4.28 2.47
CA LEU A 64 9.93 -3.31 2.02
C LEU A 64 9.07 -3.86 0.88
N ARG A 65 7.80 -3.47 0.87
CA ARG A 65 6.83 -3.77 -0.18
C ARG A 65 6.17 -2.50 -0.68
N LYS A 66 5.96 -2.42 -2.00
CA LYS A 66 5.23 -1.30 -2.60
C LYS A 66 3.73 -1.59 -2.66
N LEU A 67 2.94 -0.93 -1.81
CA LEU A 67 1.48 -1.12 -1.71
C LEU A 67 0.73 0.13 -2.16
N CYS A 68 -0.43 -0.06 -2.80
CA CYS A 68 -1.34 1.05 -3.08
C CYS A 68 -2.13 1.42 -1.82
N ALA A 69 -2.29 2.72 -1.57
CA ALA A 69 -3.12 3.20 -0.47
C ALA A 69 -4.56 2.67 -0.54
N ARG A 70 -5.12 2.34 0.62
CA ARG A 70 -6.54 2.11 0.82
C ARG A 70 -7.25 3.45 0.79
N TRP A 71 -8.16 3.62 -0.16
CA TRP A 71 -8.95 4.84 -0.25
C TRP A 71 -10.13 4.75 0.73
N ILE A 72 -10.29 5.78 1.55
CA ILE A 72 -11.44 5.93 2.45
C ILE A 72 -12.25 7.17 2.08
N PRO A 73 -13.58 7.17 2.25
CA PRO A 73 -14.40 8.36 1.99
C PRO A 73 -14.02 9.53 2.90
N HIS A 74 -13.90 9.27 4.21
CA HIS A 74 -13.58 10.28 5.22
C HIS A 74 -12.77 9.69 6.37
N SER A 75 -11.86 10.49 6.93
CA SER A 75 -11.24 10.19 8.21
C SER A 75 -12.19 10.61 9.33
N LEU A 76 -12.77 9.65 10.04
CA LEU A 76 -13.77 9.89 11.08
C LEU A 76 -13.12 10.15 12.44
N SER A 77 -13.66 11.10 13.21
CA SER A 77 -13.30 11.33 14.61
C SER A 77 -13.73 10.16 15.51
N SER A 78 -13.18 10.08 16.73
CA SER A 78 -13.58 9.09 17.74
C SER A 78 -15.08 9.15 18.04
N ASP A 79 -15.63 10.36 18.15
CA ASP A 79 -17.04 10.57 18.48
C ASP A 79 -17.94 10.17 17.30
N GLN A 80 -17.56 10.50 16.07
CA GLN A 80 -18.28 10.05 14.87
C GLN A 80 -18.28 8.52 14.76
N LYS A 81 -17.17 7.85 15.08
CA LYS A 81 -17.09 6.39 15.11
C LYS A 81 -18.03 5.82 16.18
N LYS A 82 -18.05 6.39 17.37
CA LYS A 82 -18.93 5.98 18.47
C LYS A 82 -20.41 6.13 18.08
N CYS A 83 -20.81 7.30 17.59
CA CYS A 83 -22.17 7.56 17.14
C CYS A 83 -22.62 6.56 16.06
N ARG A 84 -21.75 6.24 15.08
CA ARG A 84 -22.05 5.23 14.06
C ARG A 84 -22.25 3.84 14.65
N VAL A 85 -21.37 3.41 15.55
CA VAL A 85 -21.49 2.09 16.22
C VAL A 85 -22.79 2.01 17.02
N ASP A 86 -23.12 3.05 17.76
CA ASP A 86 -24.33 3.07 18.60
C ASP A 86 -25.60 3.07 17.74
N PHE A 87 -25.61 3.82 16.63
CA PHE A 87 -26.71 3.77 15.66
C PHE A 87 -26.84 2.37 15.03
N CYS A 88 -25.74 1.73 14.64
CA CYS A 88 -25.75 0.37 14.10
C CYS A 88 -26.33 -0.63 15.11
N LYS A 89 -25.98 -0.54 16.40
CA LYS A 89 -26.55 -1.40 17.46
C LYS A 89 -28.07 -1.21 17.59
N ILE A 90 -28.56 0.02 17.50
CA ILE A 90 -30.00 0.32 17.53
C ILE A 90 -30.69 -0.32 16.33
N MET A 91 -30.14 -0.16 15.13
CA MET A 91 -30.69 -0.73 13.90
C MET A 91 -30.69 -2.27 13.93
N LEU A 92 -29.61 -2.91 14.39
CA LEU A 92 -29.55 -4.36 14.55
C LEU A 92 -30.64 -4.89 15.49
N LYS A 93 -30.84 -4.23 16.63
CA LYS A 93 -31.93 -4.58 17.56
C LYS A 93 -33.30 -4.40 16.90
N ARG A 94 -33.52 -3.26 16.23
CA ARG A 94 -34.79 -2.93 15.56
C ARG A 94 -35.19 -3.96 14.50
N PHE A 95 -34.21 -4.48 13.76
CA PHE A 95 -34.45 -5.42 12.66
C PHE A 95 -34.11 -6.87 12.99
N VAL A 96 -34.02 -7.23 14.28
CA VAL A 96 -33.75 -8.60 14.75
C VAL A 96 -32.53 -9.19 14.03
N ASN A 97 -31.41 -8.47 14.08
CA ASN A 97 -30.17 -8.80 13.38
C ASN A 97 -30.33 -9.06 11.87
N GLY A 98 -31.30 -8.40 11.24
CA GLY A 98 -31.57 -8.51 9.80
C GLY A 98 -32.59 -9.59 9.42
N THR A 99 -33.13 -10.34 10.38
CA THR A 99 -34.14 -11.39 10.10
C THR A 99 -35.57 -10.85 10.00
N SER A 100 -35.80 -9.60 10.42
CA SER A 100 -37.12 -8.97 10.34
C SER A 100 -37.52 -8.69 8.89
N ARG A 101 -38.77 -9.05 8.53
CA ARG A 101 -39.34 -8.73 7.20
C ARG A 101 -39.35 -7.24 6.90
N ALA A 102 -39.41 -6.39 7.93
CA ALA A 102 -39.37 -4.93 7.79
C ALA A 102 -38.10 -4.40 7.11
N VAL A 103 -37.02 -5.18 7.05
CA VAL A 103 -35.83 -4.81 6.25
C VAL A 103 -36.17 -4.69 4.76
N SER A 104 -37.08 -5.53 4.26
CA SER A 104 -37.51 -5.51 2.85
C SER A 104 -38.41 -4.31 2.48
N GLU A 105 -38.90 -3.59 3.48
CA GLU A 105 -39.76 -2.41 3.32
C GLU A 105 -38.95 -1.11 3.26
N ILE A 106 -37.63 -1.18 3.46
CA ILE A 106 -36.76 -0.01 3.44
C ILE A 106 -36.54 0.44 1.99
N LEU A 107 -37.05 1.63 1.65
CA LEU A 107 -36.72 2.33 0.41
C LEU A 107 -35.50 3.23 0.65
N THR A 108 -34.45 3.08 -0.16
CA THR A 108 -33.24 3.91 -0.10
C THR A 108 -32.92 4.51 -1.47
N GLY A 109 -32.38 5.72 -1.50
CA GLY A 109 -31.84 6.35 -2.70
C GLY A 109 -30.57 7.14 -2.35
N ASP A 110 -29.66 7.25 -3.32
CA ASP A 110 -28.45 8.07 -3.24
C ASP A 110 -28.10 8.60 -4.63
N GLU A 111 -27.35 9.70 -4.69
CA GLU A 111 -26.93 10.33 -5.95
C GLU A 111 -25.48 9.95 -6.27
N THR A 112 -25.22 9.58 -7.53
CA THR A 112 -23.86 9.26 -8.00
C THR A 112 -23.51 10.11 -9.21
N TRP A 113 -22.36 10.79 -9.14
CA TRP A 113 -21.80 11.54 -10.26
C TRP A 113 -21.18 10.62 -11.30
N ILE A 114 -21.55 10.79 -12.57
CA ILE A 114 -20.93 10.11 -13.71
C ILE A 114 -20.07 11.14 -14.44
N TYR A 115 -18.75 10.90 -14.48
CA TYR A 115 -17.78 11.79 -15.09
C TYR A 115 -17.44 11.36 -16.52
N HIS A 116 -17.21 12.34 -17.40
CA HIS A 116 -16.77 12.11 -18.79
C HIS A 116 -15.23 12.06 -18.93
N TYR A 117 -14.49 12.07 -17.82
CA TYR A 117 -13.02 12.04 -17.83
C TYR A 117 -12.49 11.05 -16.79
N ASP A 118 -11.27 10.58 -17.03
CA ASP A 118 -10.59 9.63 -16.15
C ASP A 118 -10.22 10.29 -14.81
N LEU A 119 -10.68 9.68 -13.73
CA LEU A 119 -10.30 10.07 -12.37
C LEU A 119 -8.87 9.62 -12.04
N GLU A 120 -8.27 10.26 -11.04
CA GLU A 120 -6.95 9.87 -10.54
C GLU A 120 -6.91 8.37 -10.21
N THR A 121 -5.93 7.65 -10.76
CA THR A 121 -5.86 6.20 -10.58
C THR A 121 -5.17 5.83 -9.26
N LYS A 122 -5.66 4.75 -8.63
CA LYS A 122 -5.08 4.19 -7.38
C LYS A 122 -3.59 3.84 -7.50
N ARG A 123 -3.06 3.71 -8.73
CA ARG A 123 -1.66 3.37 -9.00
C ARG A 123 -0.70 4.46 -8.54
N HIS A 124 -1.12 5.73 -8.50
CA HIS A 124 -0.26 6.84 -8.09
C HIS A 124 -0.08 6.91 -6.56
N SER A 125 -0.97 6.30 -5.79
CA SER A 125 -0.85 6.20 -4.32
C SER A 125 -0.03 5.00 -3.87
N LYS A 126 0.96 4.58 -4.66
CA LYS A 126 1.83 3.44 -4.30
C LYS A 126 2.98 3.94 -3.45
N GLU A 127 3.07 3.39 -2.24
CA GLU A 127 4.09 3.74 -1.26
C GLU A 127 4.85 2.48 -0.82
N TRP A 128 6.12 2.64 -0.48
CA TRP A 128 6.93 1.60 0.17
C TRP A 128 6.53 1.51 1.65
N VAL A 129 6.24 0.30 2.10
CA VAL A 129 5.88 -0.01 3.49
C VAL A 129 6.67 -1.23 3.96
N GLU A 130 6.88 -1.33 5.26
CA GLU A 130 7.49 -2.50 5.89
C GLU A 130 6.68 -3.77 5.64
N GLU A 131 7.37 -4.91 5.62
CA GLU A 131 6.74 -6.22 5.47
C GLU A 131 5.78 -6.50 6.64
N GLY A 132 4.54 -6.86 6.30
CA GLY A 132 3.44 -6.98 7.27
C GLY A 132 2.76 -5.65 7.64
N GLY A 133 3.28 -4.52 7.17
CA GLY A 133 2.67 -3.22 7.31
C GLY A 133 1.29 -3.12 6.66
N LEU A 134 0.42 -2.31 7.25
CA LEU A 134 -0.89 -2.03 6.67
C LEU A 134 -0.76 -1.10 5.47
N PRO A 135 -1.60 -1.25 4.43
CA PRO A 135 -1.63 -0.29 3.33
C PRO A 135 -1.90 1.13 3.88
N PRO A 136 -1.20 2.16 3.36
CA PRO A 136 -1.44 3.53 3.79
C PRO A 136 -2.87 3.94 3.46
N THR A 137 -3.41 4.92 4.17
CA THR A 137 -4.79 5.34 4.00
C THR A 137 -4.86 6.71 3.35
N LYS A 138 -5.52 6.81 2.19
CA LYS A 138 -5.73 8.09 1.47
C LYS A 138 -7.21 8.46 1.55
N VAL A 139 -7.51 9.67 2.02
CA VAL A 139 -8.88 10.21 1.99
C VAL A 139 -9.19 10.64 0.56
N ARG A 140 -10.26 10.07 -0.03
CA ARG A 140 -10.67 10.40 -1.39
C ARG A 140 -11.29 11.80 -1.42
N ARG A 141 -10.57 12.79 -1.95
CA ARG A 141 -11.14 14.10 -2.27
C ARG A 141 -11.76 14.05 -3.67
N ILE A 142 -13.08 14.11 -3.75
CA ILE A 142 -13.77 14.34 -5.02
C ILE A 142 -13.53 15.80 -5.39
N ARG A 143 -13.02 16.09 -6.60
CA ARG A 143 -12.90 17.47 -7.06
C ARG A 143 -14.31 18.07 -7.11
N SER A 144 -14.55 19.15 -6.37
CA SER A 144 -15.73 19.98 -6.57
C SER A 144 -15.58 20.69 -7.91
N VAL A 145 -16.57 20.56 -8.79
CA VAL A 145 -16.66 21.38 -10.00
C VAL A 145 -17.22 22.73 -9.56
N GLU A 146 -16.49 23.83 -9.80
CA GLU A 146 -17.08 25.16 -9.77
C GLU A 146 -18.18 25.19 -10.82
N SER A 147 -19.44 25.34 -10.38
CA SER A 147 -20.54 25.66 -11.27
C SER A 147 -20.27 27.02 -11.89
N ARG A 148 -19.83 27.03 -13.14
CA ARG A 148 -19.84 28.23 -13.99
C ARG A 148 -21.31 28.57 -14.22
N CYS A 149 -21.85 29.51 -13.44
CA CYS A 149 -23.12 30.15 -13.74
C CYS A 149 -22.95 30.85 -15.10
N GLY A 150 -23.71 30.39 -16.09
CA GLY A 150 -23.93 31.10 -17.35
C GLY A 150 -25.06 32.10 -17.23
#